data_AF-A0A9X3XSE4-F1
#
_entry.id   AF-A0A9X3XSE4-F1
#
_cell.length_a   1.000
_cell.length_b   1.000
_cell.length_c   1.000
_cell.angle_alpha   90.00
_cell.angle_beta   90.00
_cell.angle_gamma   90.00
#
_symmetry.space_group_name_H-M   'P 1'
#
loop_
_entity.id
_entity.type
_entity.pdbx_description
1 polymer ?
#
loop_
_entity_poly.entity_id
_entity_poly.type
_entity_poly.pdbx_seq_one_letter_code
_entity_poly.pdbx_strand_id
1 'polypeptide(L)'
;MRLYIVQKFFDNEYLEDHIIFYDEDMMIQYLREVNQSSFFTYRGIDVDPFFEDIEKTFFDSHKSISELFDEFRKNIKPEYQFLAQELFVCENFCHQSEKIRAGKRVKQDNQDGKKG
;
A
#
# COMPACT_ATOMS: atom_id res chain seq x y z
N MET A 1 -1.80 -3.38 4.68
CA MET A 1 -1.11 -2.88 3.46
C MET A 1 0.37 -3.28 3.47
N ARG A 2 0.96 -3.53 2.30
CA ARG A 2 2.40 -3.81 2.12
C ARG A 2 3.06 -2.66 1.36
N LEU A 3 4.35 -2.44 1.60
CA LEU A 3 5.19 -1.56 0.81
C LEU A 3 6.12 -2.39 -0.07
N TYR A 4 6.28 -1.97 -1.31
CA TYR A 4 7.14 -2.63 -2.28
C TYR A 4 8.30 -1.69 -2.60
N ILE A 5 9.51 -2.06 -2.19
CA ILE A 5 10.68 -1.20 -2.29
C ILE A 5 11.64 -1.79 -3.32
N VAL A 6 12.11 -0.96 -4.24
CA VAL A 6 13.17 -1.31 -5.18
C VAL A 6 14.49 -0.74 -4.68
N GLN A 7 15.47 -1.62 -4.53
CA GLN A 7 16.83 -1.32 -4.13
C GLN A 7 17.77 -1.42 -5.33
N LYS A 8 18.70 -0.47 -5.44
CA LYS A 8 19.71 -0.41 -6.50
C LYS A 8 21.07 -0.94 -6.04
N PHE A 9 21.70 -1.74 -6.89
CA PHE A 9 22.99 -2.38 -6.63
C PHE A 9 23.99 -2.18 -7.77
N PHE A 10 25.26 -2.05 -7.42
CA PHE A 10 26.41 -2.10 -8.34
C PHE A 10 27.40 -3.14 -7.80
N ASP A 11 27.77 -4.15 -8.60
CA ASP A 11 28.65 -5.24 -8.17
C ASP A 11 28.21 -5.92 -6.85
N ASN A 12 26.90 -6.04 -6.64
CA ASN A 12 26.25 -6.52 -5.40
C ASN A 12 26.39 -5.62 -4.17
N GLU A 13 26.98 -4.44 -4.30
CA GLU A 13 26.98 -3.42 -3.25
C GLU A 13 25.71 -2.58 -3.34
N TYR A 14 25.10 -2.33 -2.18
CA TYR A 14 23.87 -1.54 -2.07
C TYR A 14 24.18 -0.04 -2.11
N LEU A 15 23.44 0.72 -2.92
CA LEU A 15 23.73 2.14 -3.20
C LEU A 15 22.88 3.17 -2.42
N GLU A 16 22.21 2.76 -1.32
CA GLU A 16 21.34 3.63 -0.50
C GLU A 16 20.23 4.39 -1.28
N ASP A 17 19.83 3.85 -2.43
CA ASP A 17 18.76 4.39 -3.26
C ASP A 17 17.55 3.46 -3.22
N HIS A 18 16.39 4.03 -2.89
CA HIS A 18 15.12 3.33 -2.72
C HIS A 18 14.02 4.00 -3.54
N ILE A 19 13.30 3.21 -4.32
CA ILE A 19 12.05 3.63 -4.96
C ILE A 19 10.91 2.84 -4.32
N ILE A 20 9.85 3.54 -3.92
CA ILE A 20 8.75 2.97 -3.14
C ILE A 20 7.51 2.88 -4.01
N PHE A 21 6.85 1.73 -3.95
CA PHE A 21 5.61 1.41 -4.62
C PHE A 21 4.58 0.91 -3.60
N TYR A 22 3.31 1.24 -3.85
CA TYR A 22 2.15 0.81 -3.05
C TYR A 22 1.40 -0.37 -3.70
N ASP A 23 1.84 -0.78 -4.89
CA ASP A 23 1.25 -1.82 -5.73
C ASP A 23 2.38 -2.73 -6.25
N GLU A 24 2.20 -4.04 -6.11
CA GLU A 24 3.20 -5.05 -6.46
C GLU A 24 3.44 -5.09 -7.97
N ASP A 25 2.38 -5.00 -8.77
CA ASP A 25 2.45 -5.09 -10.22
C ASP A 25 3.25 -3.90 -10.79
N MET A 26 3.08 -2.71 -10.20
CA MET A 26 3.90 -1.54 -10.53
C MET A 26 5.38 -1.75 -10.24
N MET A 27 5.73 -2.31 -9.08
CA MET A 27 7.12 -2.65 -8.75
C MET A 27 7.69 -3.65 -9.76
N ILE A 28 6.94 -4.73 -10.06
CA ILE A 28 7.36 -5.77 -11.00
C ILE A 28 7.57 -5.20 -12.40
N GLN A 29 6.66 -4.33 -12.87
CA GLN A 29 6.79 -3.68 -14.16
C GLN A 29 8.05 -2.81 -14.20
N TYR A 30 8.28 -1.98 -13.19
CA TYR A 30 9.48 -1.16 -13.10
C TYR A 30 10.76 -2.02 -13.14
N LEU A 31 10.81 -3.10 -12.36
CA LEU A 31 11.95 -4.02 -12.32
C LEU A 31 12.22 -4.68 -13.68
N ARG A 32 11.17 -5.02 -14.43
CA ARG A 32 11.29 -5.59 -15.79
C ARG A 32 11.90 -4.59 -16.76
N GLU A 33 11.47 -3.33 -16.70
CA GLU A 33 11.95 -2.27 -17.60
C GLU A 33 13.40 -1.86 -17.28
N VAL A 34 13.72 -1.63 -16.01
CA VAL A 34 15.01 -1.09 -15.61
C VAL A 34 16.14 -2.13 -15.72
N ASN A 35 15.89 -3.40 -15.38
CA ASN A 35 16.92 -4.44 -15.44
C ASN A 35 17.24 -4.89 -16.87
N GLN A 36 16.41 -4.56 -17.87
CA GLN A 36 16.71 -4.82 -19.28
C GLN A 36 17.67 -3.79 -19.90
N SER A 37 17.77 -2.62 -19.29
CA SER A 37 18.41 -1.44 -19.90
C SER A 37 19.51 -0.81 -19.04
N SER A 38 19.70 -1.29 -17.81
CA SER A 38 20.66 -0.73 -16.87
C SER A 38 21.90 -1.60 -16.67
N PHE A 39 23.04 -0.95 -16.41
CA PHE A 39 24.23 -1.60 -15.89
C PHE A 39 24.06 -2.03 -14.42
N PHE A 40 23.18 -1.34 -13.68
CA PHE A 40 22.90 -1.64 -12.29
C PHE A 40 21.91 -2.80 -12.15
N THR A 41 22.02 -3.54 -11.06
CA THR A 41 21.01 -4.54 -10.68
C THR A 41 19.98 -3.92 -9.76
N TYR A 42 18.70 -4.06 -10.06
CA TYR A 42 17.60 -3.63 -9.20
C TYR A 42 16.86 -4.83 -8.64
N ARG A 43 16.60 -4.83 -7.33
CA ARG A 43 15.89 -5.91 -6.63
C ARG A 43 14.70 -5.33 -5.88
N GLY A 44 13.56 -6.01 -5.96
CA GLY A 44 12.38 -5.70 -5.16
C GLY A 44 12.42 -6.42 -3.82
N ILE A 45 11.91 -5.76 -2.79
CA ILE A 45 11.60 -6.33 -1.47
C ILE A 45 10.18 -5.94 -1.08
N ASP A 46 9.46 -6.86 -0.45
CA ASP A 46 8.20 -6.55 0.21
C ASP A 46 8.47 -6.28 1.69
N VAL A 47 7.88 -5.21 2.21
CA VAL A 47 8.03 -4.86 3.63
C VAL A 47 6.68 -4.53 4.23
N ASP A 48 6.55 -4.89 5.51
CA ASP A 48 5.43 -4.46 6.33
C ASP A 48 5.85 -3.20 7.10
N PRO A 49 5.25 -2.03 6.83
CA PRO A 49 5.63 -0.81 7.52
C PRO A 49 5.12 -0.73 8.96
N PHE A 50 4.33 -1.69 9.43
CA PHE A 50 3.63 -1.63 10.72
C PHE A 50 4.19 -2.60 11.76
N PHE A 51 4.02 -2.26 13.04
CA PHE A 51 4.34 -3.15 14.16
C PHE A 51 3.26 -4.22 14.36
N GLU A 52 2.00 -3.83 14.25
CA GLU A 52 0.84 -4.71 14.36
C GLU A 52 0.00 -4.65 13.09
N ASP A 53 -0.67 -5.77 12.76
CA ASP A 53 -1.61 -5.84 11.65
C ASP A 53 -2.74 -4.80 11.80
N ILE A 54 -2.93 -4.03 10.73
CA ILE A 54 -3.91 -2.92 10.65
C ILE A 54 -5.29 -3.41 10.19
N GLU A 55 -5.55 -4.72 10.20
CA GLU A 55 -6.88 -5.27 9.86
C GLU A 55 -8.02 -4.69 10.71
N LYS A 56 -7.70 -4.07 11.85
CA LYS A 56 -8.62 -3.17 12.56
C LYS A 56 -8.79 -1.89 11.77
N THR A 57 -9.94 -1.77 11.10
CA THR A 57 -10.39 -0.50 10.52
C THR A 57 -10.24 0.64 11.53
N PHE A 58 -9.35 1.59 11.25
CA PHE A 58 -9.22 2.84 12.02
C PHE A 58 -10.41 3.80 11.83
N PHE A 59 -11.54 3.31 11.31
CA PHE A 59 -12.76 4.10 11.17
C PHE A 59 -13.57 4.04 12.46
N ASP A 60 -13.23 4.92 13.40
CA ASP A 60 -14.09 5.24 14.53
C ASP A 60 -14.79 6.58 14.28
N SER A 61 -16.11 6.53 14.07
CA SER A 61 -16.93 7.74 13.84
C SER A 61 -16.97 8.69 15.04
N HIS A 62 -16.51 8.24 16.21
CA HIS A 62 -16.43 9.07 17.41
C HIS A 62 -15.09 9.80 17.55
N LYS A 63 -14.08 9.45 16.73
CA LYS A 63 -12.77 10.10 16.74
C LYS A 63 -12.64 11.10 15.60
N SER A 64 -11.93 12.19 15.87
CA SER A 64 -11.49 13.12 14.84
C SER A 64 -10.41 12.50 13.95
N ILE A 65 -10.28 13.00 12.72
CA ILE A 65 -9.22 12.57 11.79
C ILE A 65 -7.83 12.73 12.40
N SER A 66 -7.61 13.78 13.21
CA SER A 66 -6.33 14.00 13.89
C SER A 66 -6.01 12.89 14.89
N GLU A 67 -6.99 12.51 15.72
CA GLU A 67 -6.82 11.42 16.69
C GLU A 67 -6.56 10.09 15.99
N LEU A 68 -7.27 9.83 14.89
CA LEU A 68 -7.06 8.64 14.06
C LEU A 68 -5.66 8.61 13.44
N PHE A 69 -5.18 9.76 12.94
CA PHE A 69 -3.83 9.86 12.37
C PHE A 69 -2.75 9.66 13.44
N ASP A 70 -2.92 10.26 14.62
CA ASP A 70 -1.95 10.13 15.71
C ASP A 70 -1.86 8.69 16.24
N GLU A 71 -2.98 7.97 16.30
CA GLU A 71 -3.01 6.55 16.63
C GLU A 71 -2.38 5.70 15.53
N PHE A 72 -2.75 5.94 14.27
CA PHE A 72 -2.19 5.24 13.11
C PHE A 72 -0.66 5.39 13.04
N ARG A 73 -0.16 6.62 13.19
CA ARG A 73 1.26 6.94 13.12
C ARG A 73 2.09 6.19 14.16
N LYS A 74 1.54 5.95 15.36
CA LYS A 74 2.23 5.19 16.43
C LYS A 74 2.46 3.73 16.06
N ASN A 75 1.66 3.18 15.15
CA ASN A 75 1.82 1.79 14.70
C ASN A 75 2.83 1.64 13.55
N ILE A 76 3.38 2.74 13.01
CA ILE A 76 4.36 2.71 11.92
C ILE A 76 5.77 2.55 12.50
N LYS A 77 6.55 1.63 11.92
CA LYS A 77 7.96 1.46 12.29
C LYS A 77 8.75 2.76 12.03
N PRO A 78 9.70 3.13 12.91
CA PRO A 78 10.46 4.39 12.81
C PRO A 78 11.04 4.67 11.43
N GLU A 79 11.60 3.66 10.78
CA GLU A 79 12.20 3.71 9.45
C GLU A 79 11.22 4.09 8.34
N TYR A 80 9.90 3.97 8.55
CA TYR A 80 8.86 4.32 7.59
C TYR A 80 7.97 5.49 8.06
N GLN A 81 8.29 6.15 9.18
CA GLN A 81 7.46 7.26 9.68
C GLN A 81 7.36 8.44 8.71
N PHE A 82 8.34 8.61 7.82
CA PHE A 82 8.28 9.64 6.79
C PHE A 82 7.13 9.43 5.79
N LEU A 83 6.61 8.20 5.68
CA LEU A 83 5.47 7.83 4.84
C LEU A 83 4.13 7.91 5.58
N ALA A 84 4.10 8.33 6.85
CA ALA A 84 2.91 8.22 7.69
C ALA A 84 1.65 8.82 7.07
N GLN A 85 1.77 10.00 6.46
CA GLN A 85 0.65 10.68 5.82
C GLN A 85 0.17 9.94 4.57
N GLU A 86 1.09 9.47 3.72
CA GLU A 86 0.76 8.72 2.50
C GLU A 86 0.09 7.39 2.84
N LEU A 87 0.66 6.65 3.79
CA LEU A 87 0.12 5.38 4.28
C LEU A 87 -1.28 5.57 4.88
N PHE A 88 -1.51 6.64 5.65
CA PHE A 88 -2.81 6.95 6.22
C PHE A 88 -3.84 7.24 5.14
N VAL A 89 -3.49 8.02 4.12
CA VAL A 89 -4.39 8.31 2.99
C VAL A 89 -4.68 7.04 2.19
N CYS A 90 -3.67 6.24 1.88
CA CYS A 90 -3.82 4.98 1.17
C CYS A 90 -4.74 4.01 1.90
N GLU A 91 -4.58 3.80 3.20
CA GLU A 91 -5.50 2.92 3.96
C GLU A 91 -6.94 3.45 3.95
N ASN A 92 -7.13 4.75 4.15
CA ASN A 92 -8.46 5.36 4.16
C ASN A 92 -9.15 5.33 2.78
N PHE A 93 -8.41 5.50 1.69
CA PHE A 93 -8.95 5.51 0.33
C PHE A 93 -9.08 4.10 -0.29
N CYS A 94 -8.10 3.22 -0.08
CA CYS A 94 -8.16 1.84 -0.59
C CYS A 94 -9.38 1.10 -0.01
N HIS A 95 -9.63 1.23 1.29
CA HIS A 95 -10.81 0.63 1.93
C HIS A 95 -12.16 1.20 1.42
N GLN A 96 -12.21 2.48 1.03
CA GLN A 96 -13.43 3.05 0.43
C GLN A 96 -13.67 2.51 -0.99
N SER A 97 -12.60 2.30 -1.77
CA SER A 97 -12.70 1.79 -3.13
C SER A 97 -13.22 0.34 -3.18
N GLU A 98 -12.83 -0.48 -2.20
CA GLU A 98 -13.30 -1.86 -2.06
C GLU A 98 -14.77 -1.93 -1.63
N LYS A 99 -15.21 -1.06 -0.71
CA LYS A 99 -16.63 -0.95 -0.32
C LYS A 99 -17.52 -0.52 -1.48
N ILE A 100 -17.03 0.37 -2.37
CA ILE A 100 -17.77 0.77 -3.58
C ILE A 100 -17.85 -0.39 -4.60
N ARG A 101 -16.78 -1.17 -4.78
CA ARG A 101 -16.80 -2.38 -5.64
C ARG A 101 -17.71 -3.48 -5.08
N ALA A 102 -17.69 -3.72 -3.77
CA ALA A 102 -18.57 -4.69 -3.12
C ALA A 102 -20.05 -4.25 -3.16
N GLY A 103 -20.34 -2.97 -2.90
CA GLY A 103 -21.69 -2.41 -2.97
C GLY A 103 -22.29 -2.38 -4.38
N LYS A 104 -21.47 -2.34 -5.43
CA LYS A 104 -21.94 -2.49 -6.83
C LYS A 104 -22.31 -3.92 -7.19
N ARG A 105 -21.56 -4.93 -6.72
CA ARG A 105 -21.91 -6.36 -6.95
C ARG A 105 -23.26 -6.73 -6.32
N VAL A 106 -23.50 -6.31 -5.07
CA VAL A 106 -24.77 -6.61 -4.37
C VAL A 106 -25.99 -6.00 -5.06
N LYS A 107 -25.85 -4.86 -5.76
CA LYS A 107 -26.96 -4.26 -6.52
C LYS A 107 -27.21 -4.95 -7.87
N GLN A 108 -26.20 -5.58 -8.46
CA GLN A 108 -26.32 -6.24 -9.75
C GLN A 108 -26.97 -7.63 -9.59
N ASP A 109 -26.59 -8.38 -8.55
CA ASP A 109 -27.20 -9.68 -8.24
C ASP A 109 -28.69 -9.58 -7.86
N ASN A 110 -29.13 -8.44 -7.31
CA ASN A 110 -30.53 -8.19 -6.96
C ASN A 110 -31.40 -7.71 -8.14
N GLN A 111 -30.80 -7.35 -9.28
CA GLN A 111 -31.54 -7.00 -10.51
C GLN A 111 -31.74 -8.20 -11.42
N ASP A 112 -30.84 -9.19 -11.40
CA ASP A 112 -31.00 -10.43 -12.19
C ASP A 112 -31.94 -11.46 -11.54
N GLY A 113 -32.24 -11.32 -10.23
CA GLY A 113 -33.21 -12.17 -9.52
C GLY A 113 -34.70 -11.77 -9.66
N LYS A 114 -35.03 -10.71 -10.41
CA LYS A 114 -36.41 -10.21 -10.60
C LYS A 114 -36.93 -10.34 -12.03
N LYS A 115 -36.52 -11.39 -12.74
CA LYS A 115 -37.20 -11.88 -13.94
C LYS A 115 -37.59 -13.35 -13.74
N GLY A 116 -38.67 -13.55 -12.99
CA GLY A 116 -39.42 -14.80 -12.91
C GLY A 116 -40.87 -14.51 -13.22
#